data_AF-A0A088EVH5-F1
#
_entry.id   AF-A0A088EVH5-F1
#
_cell.length_a   1.000
_cell.length_b   1.000
_cell.length_c   1.000
_cell.angle_alpha   90.00
_cell.angle_beta   90.00
_cell.angle_gamma   90.00
#
_symmetry.space_group_name_H-M   'P 1'
#
loop_
_entity.id
_entity.type
_entity.pdbx_description
1 polymer ?
#
loop_
_entity_poly.entity_id
_entity_poly.type
_entity_poly.pdbx_seq_one_letter_code
_entity_poly.pdbx_strand_id
1 'polypeptide(L)' 'MTKNLKENLHTEFKSSFNDSVIESLSACANTKGGRVLIGIDDKGNPVKGFSVGDESLQN' A
#
# COMPACT_ATOMS: atom_id res chain seq x y z
N MET A 1 -6.77 17.88 12.10
CA MET A 1 -7.55 17.63 10.87
C MET A 1 -7.24 16.22 10.40
N THR A 2 -8.18 15.29 10.46
CA THR A 2 -7.97 13.92 9.97
C THR A 2 -8.11 13.95 8.45
N LYS A 3 -6.99 13.96 7.73
CA LYS A 3 -7.00 13.90 6.26
C LYS A 3 -7.60 12.57 5.84
N ASN A 4 -8.75 12.61 5.18
CA ASN A 4 -9.43 11.42 4.66
C ASN A 4 -8.58 10.89 3.48
N LEU A 5 -7.84 9.81 3.71
CA LEU A 5 -6.96 9.22 2.71
C LEU A 5 -7.80 8.37 1.76
N LYS A 6 -7.64 8.59 0.45
CA LYS A 6 -8.32 7.81 -0.59
C LYS A 6 -7.31 7.37 -1.64
N GLU A 7 -7.59 6.22 -2.24
CA GLU A 7 -6.86 5.77 -3.42
C GLU A 7 -6.98 6.76 -4.57
N ASN A 8 -5.93 6.84 -5.36
CA ASN A 8 -5.86 7.64 -6.57
C ASN A 8 -4.66 7.17 -7.40
N LEU A 9 -4.40 7.84 -8.52
CA LEU A 9 -3.30 7.50 -9.44
C LEU A 9 -1.92 7.37 -8.77
N HIS A 10 -1.68 8.04 -7.65
CA HIS A 10 -0.41 8.04 -6.93
C HIS A 10 -0.51 7.43 -5.53
N THR A 11 -1.65 6.86 -5.13
CA THR A 11 -1.84 6.22 -3.82
C THR A 11 -2.68 4.96 -3.99
N GLU A 12 -2.06 3.82 -3.72
CA GLU A 12 -2.69 2.50 -3.74
C GLU A 12 -2.78 1.96 -2.31
N PHE A 13 -3.89 1.33 -1.94
CA PHE A 13 -4.06 0.62 -0.67
C PHE A 13 -3.94 -0.88 -0.88
N LYS A 14 -3.25 -1.56 0.04
CA LYS A 14 -3.18 -3.03 0.08
C LYS A 14 -3.39 -3.49 1.51
N SER A 15 -4.22 -4.49 1.72
CA SER A 15 -4.51 -5.02 3.07
C SER A 15 -3.36 -5.84 3.65
N SER A 16 -2.51 -6.42 2.78
CA SER A 16 -1.38 -7.28 3.15
C SER A 16 -0.23 -7.14 2.14
N PHE A 17 0.96 -7.60 2.54
CA PHE A 17 2.10 -7.70 1.63
C PHE A 17 2.01 -9.02 0.84
N ASN A 18 2.00 -8.92 -0.49
CA ASN A 18 1.96 -10.04 -1.43
C ASN A 18 2.37 -9.54 -2.83
N ASP A 19 2.34 -10.42 -3.85
CA ASP A 19 2.75 -10.11 -5.23
C ASP A 19 2.10 -8.84 -5.81
N SER A 20 0.84 -8.56 -5.47
CA SER A 20 0.15 -7.36 -5.96
C SER A 20 0.79 -6.05 -5.48
N VAL A 21 1.49 -6.06 -4.34
CA VAL A 21 2.29 -4.91 -3.88
C VAL A 21 3.45 -4.67 -4.84
N ILE A 22 4.14 -5.73 -5.26
CA ILE A 22 5.30 -5.64 -6.16
C ILE A 22 4.85 -5.16 -7.54
N GLU A 23 3.70 -5.64 -8.03
CA GLU A 23 3.08 -5.15 -9.26
C GLU A 23 2.75 -3.65 -9.18
N SER A 24 2.10 -3.20 -8.08
CA SER A 24 1.79 -1.78 -7.87
C SER A 24 3.03 -0.91 -7.74
N LEU A 25 4.09 -1.39 -7.09
CA LEU A 25 5.37 -0.70 -7.00
C LEU A 25 6.03 -0.57 -8.37
N SER A 26 6.03 -1.64 -9.17
CA SER A 26 6.53 -1.63 -10.55
C SER A 26 5.76 -0.63 -11.42
N ALA A 27 4.42 -0.63 -11.33
CA ALA A 27 3.58 0.34 -12.03
C ALA A 27 3.88 1.79 -11.60
N CYS A 28 4.08 2.04 -10.31
CA CYS A 28 4.45 3.35 -9.79
C CYS A 28 5.84 3.79 -10.31
N ALA A 29 6.83 2.90 -10.26
CA ALA A 29 8.20 3.17 -10.72
C ALA A 29 8.27 3.48 -12.22
N ASN A 30 7.47 2.78 -13.03
CA ASN A 30 7.44 2.96 -14.48
C ASN A 30 6.57 4.13 -14.95
N THR A 31 5.87 4.81 -14.05
CA THR A 31 4.99 5.94 -14.39
C THR A 31 5.50 7.24 -13.77
N LYS A 32 4.65 7.97 -13.02
CA LYS A 32 4.98 9.27 -12.42
C LYS A 32 5.33 9.14 -10.93
N GLY A 33 5.68 7.95 -10.49
CA GLY A 33 5.83 7.63 -9.07
C GLY A 33 4.49 7.54 -8.34
N GLY A 34 4.57 7.13 -7.10
CA GLY A 34 3.42 6.94 -6.22
C GLY A 34 3.83 6.30 -4.91
N ARG A 35 2.83 5.92 -4.12
CA ARG A 35 3.02 5.17 -2.87
C ARG A 35 2.01 4.04 -2.80
N VAL A 36 2.45 2.92 -2.26
CA VAL A 36 1.60 1.79 -1.88
C VAL A 36 1.56 1.78 -0.36
N LEU A 37 0.36 1.82 0.23
CA LEU A 37 0.16 1.76 1.67
C LEU A 37 -0.38 0.39 2.05
N ILE A 38 0.45 -0.37 2.75
CA ILE A 38 0.17 -1.75 3.15
C ILE A 38 -0.43 -1.75 4.56
N GLY A 39 -1.43 -2.61 4.79
CA GLY A 39 -2.21 -2.68 6.03
C GLY A 39 -3.43 -1.77 6.02
N ILE A 40 -3.92 -1.36 4.84
CA ILE A 40 -5.13 -0.54 4.66
C ILE A 40 -6.10 -1.28 3.74
N ASP A 41 -7.39 -1.32 4.09
CA ASP A 41 -8.45 -1.86 3.23
C ASP A 41 -8.84 -0.87 2.10
N ASP A 42 -9.59 -1.34 1.10
CA ASP A 42 -10.03 -0.53 -0.05
C ASP A 42 -10.91 0.68 0.36
N LYS A 43 -11.43 0.69 1.58
CA LYS A 43 -12.21 1.81 2.14
C LYS A 43 -11.33 2.82 2.87
N GLY A 44 -10.03 2.60 2.93
CA GLY A 44 -9.06 3.46 3.62
C GLY A 44 -8.97 3.21 5.12
N ASN A 45 -9.49 2.09 5.64
CA ASN A 45 -9.40 1.76 7.05
C ASN A 45 -8.18 0.88 7.35
N PRO A 46 -7.48 1.11 8.48
CA PRO A 46 -6.42 0.22 8.92
C PRO A 46 -6.92 -1.20 9.18
N VAL A 47 -6.18 -2.19 8.68
CA VAL A 47 -6.45 -3.61 8.94
C VAL A 47 -6.08 -3.95 10.39
N LYS A 48 -7.04 -4.49 11.15
CA LYS A 48 -6.80 -4.91 12.54
C LYS A 48 -5.89 -6.14 12.58
N GLY A 49 -4.92 -6.13 13.48
CA GLY A 49 -4.00 -7.27 13.66
C GLY A 49 -2.95 -7.42 12.54
N PHE A 50 -2.69 -6.36 11.77
CA PHE A 50 -1.63 -6.37 10.78
C PHE A 50 -0.26 -6.59 11.45
N SER A 51 0.56 -7.45 10.85
CA SER A 51 1.92 -7.73 11.30
C SER A 51 2.90 -7.52 10.15
N VAL A 52 4.09 -7.04 10.49
CA VAL A 52 5.19 -6.84 9.54
C VAL A 52 6.12 -8.05 9.69
N GLY A 53 6.23 -8.86 8.63
CA GLY A 53 7.15 -9.98 8.57
C GLY A 53 8.45 -9.61 7.85
N ASP A 54 9.41 -10.54 7.83
CA ASP A 54 10.71 -10.35 7.20
C ASP A 54 10.62 -10.04 5.70
N GLU A 55 9.59 -10.56 5.02
CA GLU A 55 9.33 -10.25 3.61
C GLU A 55 8.75 -8.85 3.39
N SER A 56 8.05 -8.30 4.38
CA SER A 56 7.46 -6.95 4.29
C SER A 56 8.50 -5.84 4.35
N LEU A 57 9.63 -6.07 5.04
CA LEU A 57 10.74 -5.12 5.16
C LEU A 57 12.07 -5.88 5.08
N GLN A 58 12.74 -5.78 3.94
CA GLN A 58 14.08 -6.31 3.71
C GLN A 58 15.09 -5.16 3.64
N ASN A 59 16.28 -5.35 4.21
CA ASN A 59 17.36 -4.36 4.29
C ASN A 59 18.52 -4.71 3.34
#